data_AF-A0A3D9HUY6-F1
#
_entry.id   AF-A0A3D9HUY6-F1
#
_cell.length_a   1.000
_cell.length_b   1.000
_cell.length_c   1.000
_cell.angle_alpha   90.00
_cell.angle_beta   90.00
_cell.angle_gamma   90.00
#
_symmetry.space_group_name_H-M   'P 1'
#
loop_
_entity.id
_entity.type
_entity.pdbx_description
1 polymer ?
#
loop_
_entity_poly.entity_id
_entity_poly.type
_entity_poly.pdbx_seq_one_letter_code
_entity_poly.pdbx_strand_id
1 'polypeptide(L)'
;MTDGPHKTVFPLVAGVLMIGAVVGVGLGLLIDDAPEPVAEKHSNIPKEPTPEPVISLSVRVDRSERALSALQYEDVANVPPVVDETIIPGDAEEDVVEADPSDPLLALVKPDEGVITPNVTHASPEQETVASVPADITPAAPAESYAKPVPIWEKRALPVSGLLGERRPLLAVVIDDVGIDQRRTAQAIELPGPMTFSFIPYGRNLSQFVDTASKNGHEIMLHMPMEPENENVDPGPNALLTSLDEAEIAKRLNWGLSQFNGYIGLNNHMGSKFTAWVPGMRIVLEELRNRDLMFMDSITSPQSVGYKLAREMGVAVTIRDVFLDHDQDEKAIRAQLGRMEKIARENGHAIAIGHPHDSTLAVLGDWVEGVEERGYRLVPVSAILLKKRAVQVSRQESQG
;
A
#
# COMPACT_ATOMS: atom_id res chain seq x y z
N MET A 1 67.57 -13.58 -36.62
CA MET A 1 67.19 -12.16 -36.70
C MET A 1 66.12 -11.94 -35.63
N THR A 2 66.53 -12.01 -34.35
CA THR A 2 66.87 -10.89 -33.43
C THR A 2 65.61 -10.11 -33.04
N ASP A 3 64.99 -10.45 -31.90
CA ASP A 3 65.23 -9.91 -30.53
C ASP A 3 64.81 -8.43 -30.45
N GLY A 4 64.02 -7.90 -29.52
CA GLY A 4 63.58 -8.26 -28.16
C GLY A 4 62.97 -6.99 -27.51
N PRO A 5 62.51 -7.02 -26.25
CA PRO A 5 61.43 -6.16 -25.73
C PRO A 5 61.89 -4.98 -24.84
N HIS A 6 61.04 -3.97 -24.65
CA HIS A 6 61.24 -2.93 -23.63
C HIS A 6 60.50 -3.25 -22.32
N LYS A 7 61.28 -3.55 -21.28
CA LYS A 7 60.94 -3.42 -19.86
C LYS A 7 61.73 -2.25 -19.28
N THR A 8 61.11 -1.45 -18.41
CA THR A 8 61.85 -0.66 -17.41
C THR A 8 61.09 -0.59 -16.10
N VAL A 9 61.83 -0.77 -15.01
CA VAL A 9 61.42 -0.96 -13.61
C VAL A 9 61.88 0.25 -12.78
N PHE A 10 61.11 0.57 -11.73
CA PHE A 10 61.30 1.38 -10.49
C PHE A 10 62.70 1.90 -10.07
N PRO A 11 62.74 2.95 -9.21
CA PRO A 11 62.93 2.66 -7.78
C PRO A 11 62.05 3.44 -6.78
N LEU A 12 61.98 2.84 -5.61
CA LEU A 12 61.33 3.18 -4.35
C LEU A 12 62.34 3.91 -3.45
N VAL A 13 61.92 4.92 -2.68
CA VAL A 13 62.65 5.42 -1.50
C VAL A 13 61.68 5.70 -0.37
N ALA A 14 62.04 5.16 0.80
CA ALA A 14 61.33 5.17 2.06
C ALA A 14 61.85 6.27 3.02
N GLY A 15 60.99 6.67 3.96
CA GLY A 15 61.35 7.02 5.34
C GLY A 15 61.68 8.50 5.63
N VAL A 16 61.02 9.08 6.63
CA VAL A 16 61.54 9.19 8.02
C VAL A 16 60.50 9.86 8.93
N LEU A 17 60.38 9.27 10.11
CA LEU A 17 59.59 9.61 11.28
C LEU A 17 60.36 10.66 12.10
N MET A 18 59.75 11.78 12.50
CA MET A 18 60.35 12.71 13.47
C MET A 18 59.44 12.91 14.68
N ILE A 19 59.96 12.42 15.81
CA ILE A 19 59.53 12.68 17.18
C ILE A 19 60.07 14.06 17.57
N GLY A 20 59.27 14.86 18.30
CA GLY A 20 59.73 16.09 18.92
C GLY A 20 58.72 16.64 19.92
N ALA A 21 58.81 16.18 21.16
CA ALA A 21 58.17 16.77 22.33
C ALA A 21 59.02 17.93 22.86
N VAL A 22 58.40 19.08 23.20
CA VAL A 22 58.94 20.03 24.20
C VAL A 22 57.80 20.64 25.00
N VAL A 23 57.97 20.57 26.32
CA VAL A 23 57.20 21.11 27.45
C VAL A 23 57.75 22.49 27.84
N GLY A 24 56.89 23.38 28.36
CA GLY A 24 57.27 24.56 29.17
C GLY A 24 56.35 25.75 28.88
N VAL A 25 55.29 26.04 29.67
CA VAL A 25 55.27 26.68 31.01
C VAL A 25 55.95 28.05 31.07
N GLY A 26 55.13 29.11 31.20
CA GLY A 26 55.32 30.10 32.27
C GLY A 26 55.74 31.54 31.92
N LEU A 27 54.77 32.45 32.13
CA LEU A 27 54.88 33.67 32.96
C LEU A 27 55.54 34.96 32.41
N GLY A 28 54.69 35.94 32.07
CA GLY A 28 54.55 37.20 32.84
C GLY A 28 55.43 38.44 32.53
N LEU A 29 54.73 39.52 32.11
CA LEU A 29 54.80 40.93 32.55
C LEU A 29 55.49 42.03 31.67
N LEU A 30 54.84 43.23 31.78
CA LEU A 30 55.17 44.64 31.40
C LEU A 30 54.57 45.11 30.05
N ILE A 31 53.45 45.89 29.99
CA ILE A 31 53.20 47.34 30.33
C ILE A 31 54.08 48.25 29.44
N ASP A 32 53.67 49.29 28.69
CA ASP A 32 52.55 50.25 28.55
C ASP A 32 52.37 50.49 27.02
N ASP A 33 51.29 51.05 26.44
CA ASP A 33 50.80 52.42 26.60
C ASP A 33 49.49 52.56 25.80
N ALA A 34 48.49 53.24 26.37
CA ALA A 34 47.20 53.51 25.74
C ALA A 34 47.14 54.94 25.19
N PRO A 35 46.32 55.19 24.16
CA PRO A 35 45.49 56.39 24.21
C PRO A 35 43.98 56.11 24.01
N GLU A 36 43.23 56.93 24.71
CA GLU A 36 41.77 57.05 24.94
C GLU A 36 40.83 57.12 23.70
N PRO A 37 39.49 57.01 23.90
CA PRO A 37 38.59 56.23 23.06
C PRO A 37 37.85 57.05 21.98
N VAL A 38 37.49 56.36 20.90
CA VAL A 38 36.52 56.83 19.90
C VAL A 38 35.19 56.13 20.15
N ALA A 39 34.15 56.92 20.36
CA ALA A 39 32.78 56.47 20.57
C ALA A 39 32.22 55.76 19.32
N GLU A 40 31.73 54.52 19.48
CA GLU A 40 30.92 53.85 18.47
C GLU A 40 29.48 53.60 18.93
N LYS A 41 28.59 53.92 17.99
CA LYS A 41 27.13 53.84 17.97
C LYS A 41 26.61 52.47 18.40
N HIS A 42 25.57 52.50 19.23
CA HIS A 42 24.66 51.38 19.44
C HIS A 42 24.06 50.91 18.11
N SER A 43 24.40 49.69 17.70
CA SER A 43 23.68 48.95 16.67
C SER A 43 22.73 47.96 17.35
N ASN A 44 21.44 48.12 17.08
CA ASN A 44 20.37 47.21 17.48
C ASN A 44 20.54 45.88 16.73
N ILE A 45 20.96 44.83 17.45
CA ILE A 45 20.88 43.45 16.97
C ILE A 45 19.51 42.89 17.40
N PRO A 46 18.66 42.43 16.47
CA PRO A 46 17.44 41.71 16.84
C PRO A 46 17.80 40.39 17.53
N LYS A 47 17.21 40.14 18.71
CA LYS A 47 17.25 38.83 19.39
C LYS A 47 16.67 37.75 18.47
N GLU A 48 17.39 36.64 18.31
CA GLU A 48 16.83 35.40 17.77
C GLU A 48 15.61 34.98 18.60
N PRO A 49 14.51 34.52 17.97
CA PRO A 49 13.38 33.98 18.70
C PRO A 49 13.78 32.66 19.36
N THR A 50 13.57 32.56 20.67
CA THR A 50 13.61 31.31 21.43
C THR A 50 12.68 30.26 20.78
N PRO A 51 13.13 29.01 20.57
CA PRO A 51 12.25 27.98 20.04
C PRO A 51 11.14 27.65 21.05
N GLU A 52 9.89 27.67 20.58
CA GLU A 52 8.74 27.23 21.36
C GLU A 52 8.82 25.72 21.66
N PRO A 53 8.28 25.26 22.81
CA PRO A 53 8.31 23.85 23.16
C PRO A 53 7.45 23.04 22.18
N VAL A 54 8.08 22.09 21.50
CA VAL A 54 7.39 21.09 20.69
C VAL A 54 6.61 20.18 21.64
N ILE A 55 5.29 20.31 21.67
CA ILE A 55 4.40 19.42 22.42
C ILE A 55 4.39 18.08 21.70
N SER A 56 5.08 17.07 22.24
CA SER A 56 4.97 15.69 21.79
C SER A 56 3.63 15.11 22.24
N LEU A 57 2.69 15.02 21.31
CA LEU A 57 1.41 14.35 21.54
C LEU A 57 1.64 12.83 21.46
N SER A 58 1.93 12.23 22.61
CA SER A 58 1.95 10.77 22.78
C SER A 58 0.53 10.22 22.75
N VAL A 59 0.00 9.96 21.55
CA VAL A 59 -1.24 9.19 21.38
C VAL A 59 -0.94 7.76 21.78
N ARG A 60 -1.62 7.26 22.83
CA ARG A 60 -1.50 5.86 23.28
C ARG A 60 -1.95 4.90 22.16
N VAL A 61 -0.98 4.17 21.62
CA VAL A 61 -1.04 3.21 20.49
C VAL A 61 -1.88 1.94 20.75
N ASP A 62 -2.48 1.78 21.93
CA ASP A 62 -3.11 0.50 22.35
C ASP A 62 -4.43 0.16 21.61
N ARG A 63 -5.07 1.10 20.90
CA ARG A 63 -6.35 0.84 20.20
C ARG A 63 -6.21 0.33 18.77
N SER A 64 -5.21 0.80 18.01
CA SER A 64 -4.99 0.33 16.63
C SER A 64 -4.45 -1.11 16.61
N GLU A 65 -3.66 -1.51 17.61
CA GLU A 65 -3.11 -2.87 17.70
C GLU A 65 -4.18 -3.94 18.02
N ARG A 66 -5.17 -3.64 18.87
CA ARG A 66 -6.31 -4.56 19.09
C ARG A 66 -7.20 -4.71 17.85
N ALA A 67 -7.37 -3.64 17.08
CA ALA A 67 -8.14 -3.68 15.83
C ALA A 67 -7.43 -4.51 14.75
N LEU A 68 -6.10 -4.42 14.65
CA LEU A 68 -5.30 -5.29 13.78
C LEU A 68 -5.47 -6.77 14.14
N SER A 69 -5.43 -7.11 15.43
CA SER A 69 -5.68 -8.48 15.91
C SER A 69 -7.09 -8.98 15.56
N ALA A 70 -8.11 -8.11 15.63
CA ALA A 70 -9.49 -8.43 15.25
C ALA A 70 -9.70 -8.58 13.73
N LEU A 71 -8.98 -7.82 12.91
CA LEU A 71 -8.99 -7.96 11.43
C LEU A 71 -8.17 -9.17 10.96
N GLN A 72 -7.21 -9.64 11.76
CA GLN A 72 -6.30 -10.75 11.42
C GLN A 72 -6.89 -12.15 11.64
N TYR A 73 -8.08 -12.29 12.25
CA TYR A 73 -8.65 -13.59 12.63
C TYR A 73 -10.17 -13.70 12.42
N GLU A 74 -10.64 -13.45 11.20
CA GLU A 74 -11.87 -14.10 10.72
C GLU A 74 -11.49 -15.33 9.88
N ASP A 75 -11.68 -16.50 10.49
CA ASP A 75 -11.55 -17.83 9.89
C ASP A 75 -12.74 -18.06 8.95
N VAL A 76 -12.53 -17.89 7.64
CA VAL A 76 -13.63 -17.94 6.65
C VAL A 76 -13.84 -19.38 6.18
N ALA A 77 -14.52 -20.17 7.01
CA ALA A 77 -15.09 -21.46 6.64
C ALA A 77 -16.62 -21.42 6.61
N ASN A 78 -17.22 -20.34 6.10
CA ASN A 78 -18.57 -20.36 5.49
C ASN A 78 -18.95 -18.96 5.01
N VAL A 79 -18.85 -18.72 3.71
CA VAL A 79 -19.69 -17.72 3.04
C VAL A 79 -20.36 -18.47 1.89
N PRO A 80 -21.65 -18.87 2.03
CA PRO A 80 -22.34 -19.53 0.94
C PRO A 80 -22.54 -18.55 -0.23
N PRO A 81 -22.61 -19.04 -1.48
CA PRO A 81 -22.89 -18.18 -2.62
C PRO A 81 -24.31 -17.62 -2.47
N VAL A 82 -24.43 -16.29 -2.59
CA VAL A 82 -25.73 -15.60 -2.61
C VAL A 82 -26.44 -16.01 -3.88
N VAL A 83 -27.55 -16.74 -3.72
CA VAL A 83 -28.56 -16.94 -4.76
C VAL A 83 -29.52 -15.75 -4.74
N ASP A 84 -29.79 -15.24 -5.94
CA ASP A 84 -30.72 -14.16 -6.24
C ASP A 84 -32.15 -14.63 -5.92
N GLU A 85 -32.79 -14.05 -4.90
CA GLU A 85 -34.21 -14.24 -4.62
C GLU A 85 -34.97 -12.92 -4.76
N THR A 86 -35.75 -12.90 -5.83
CA THR A 86 -36.87 -12.02 -6.13
C THR A 86 -37.80 -11.83 -4.93
N ILE A 87 -38.06 -10.55 -4.63
CA ILE A 87 -39.01 -10.07 -3.62
C ILE A 87 -40.45 -10.39 -4.03
N ILE A 88 -41.19 -11.09 -3.16
CA ILE A 88 -42.66 -11.13 -3.13
C ILE A 88 -43.11 -10.53 -1.78
N PRO A 89 -44.04 -9.56 -1.75
CA PRO A 89 -44.58 -9.05 -0.49
C PRO A 89 -45.84 -9.82 -0.07
N GLY A 90 -45.93 -10.16 1.22
CA GLY A 90 -47.13 -10.74 1.83
C GLY A 90 -47.17 -10.53 3.34
N ASP A 91 -48.26 -9.88 3.77
CA ASP A 91 -48.96 -9.91 5.07
C ASP A 91 -48.19 -9.45 6.33
N ALA A 92 -48.44 -8.24 6.86
CA ALA A 92 -49.59 -7.81 7.66
C ALA A 92 -49.62 -8.38 9.09
N GLU A 93 -49.23 -7.57 10.08
CA GLU A 93 -49.87 -7.55 11.39
C GLU A 93 -50.05 -6.10 11.86
N GLU A 94 -51.26 -5.85 12.36
CA GLU A 94 -51.82 -4.59 12.82
C GLU A 94 -51.24 -4.18 14.17
N ASP A 95 -51.12 -2.87 14.41
CA ASP A 95 -51.42 -2.33 15.74
C ASP A 95 -52.05 -0.94 15.62
N VAL A 96 -53.20 -0.82 16.31
CA VAL A 96 -54.16 0.29 16.28
C VAL A 96 -53.85 1.25 17.42
N VAL A 97 -53.67 2.55 17.16
CA VAL A 97 -54.09 3.61 18.12
C VAL A 97 -54.46 4.93 17.42
N GLU A 98 -55.73 5.29 17.60
CA GLU A 98 -56.41 6.60 17.64
C GLU A 98 -56.37 7.64 16.50
N ALA A 99 -57.57 8.15 16.22
CA ALA A 99 -57.95 9.14 15.23
C ALA A 99 -58.01 10.57 15.79
N ASP A 100 -57.78 11.56 14.93
CA ASP A 100 -58.32 12.92 15.08
C ASP A 100 -58.64 13.50 13.67
N PRO A 101 -59.78 14.19 13.46
CA PRO A 101 -60.47 14.28 12.18
C PRO A 101 -60.21 15.60 11.44
N SER A 102 -59.99 15.52 10.13
CA SER A 102 -60.31 16.61 9.20
C SER A 102 -60.31 16.10 7.77
N ASP A 103 -61.46 15.53 7.37
CA ASP A 103 -61.83 15.29 5.98
C ASP A 103 -62.96 16.27 5.61
N PRO A 104 -62.92 16.84 4.39
CA PRO A 104 -64.14 16.83 3.60
C PRO A 104 -63.90 16.39 2.14
N LEU A 105 -64.29 15.15 1.86
CA LEU A 105 -65.28 14.66 0.90
C LEU A 105 -65.41 15.26 -0.53
N LEU A 106 -65.67 14.29 -1.45
CA LEU A 106 -66.43 14.33 -2.70
C LEU A 106 -65.75 15.02 -3.91
N ALA A 107 -65.79 14.52 -5.14
CA ALA A 107 -66.32 13.33 -5.79
C ALA A 107 -65.84 13.38 -7.26
N LEU A 108 -65.72 12.23 -7.94
CA LEU A 108 -66.41 11.97 -9.22
C LEU A 108 -66.02 10.57 -9.75
N VAL A 109 -67.09 9.83 -10.00
CA VAL A 109 -67.25 8.46 -10.50
C VAL A 109 -67.68 8.63 -11.98
N LYS A 110 -67.17 7.94 -13.01
CA LYS A 110 -67.64 6.64 -13.59
C LYS A 110 -67.22 6.53 -15.11
N PRO A 111 -67.52 5.44 -15.89
CA PRO A 111 -66.60 4.33 -16.21
C PRO A 111 -66.61 3.92 -17.72
N ASP A 112 -66.33 2.62 -17.98
CA ASP A 112 -66.62 1.75 -19.16
C ASP A 112 -65.56 1.65 -20.26
N GLU A 113 -65.33 0.51 -20.91
CA GLU A 113 -65.57 -0.95 -20.76
C GLU A 113 -64.98 -1.56 -22.05
N GLY A 114 -64.54 -2.82 -22.07
CA GLY A 114 -64.16 -3.44 -23.35
C GLY A 114 -63.36 -4.74 -23.28
N VAL A 115 -64.02 -5.81 -22.84
CA VAL A 115 -63.58 -7.21 -22.95
C VAL A 115 -63.89 -7.75 -24.34
N ILE A 116 -62.93 -8.43 -25.00
CA ILE A 116 -63.20 -9.61 -25.86
C ILE A 116 -61.93 -10.44 -26.16
N THR A 117 -61.91 -11.68 -25.69
CA THR A 117 -61.25 -12.84 -26.32
C THR A 117 -62.34 -13.65 -27.07
N PRO A 118 -62.05 -14.55 -28.04
CA PRO A 118 -61.54 -15.91 -27.73
C PRO A 118 -60.65 -16.61 -28.79
N ASN A 119 -59.85 -17.59 -28.33
CA ASN A 119 -59.64 -19.00 -28.76
C ASN A 119 -60.08 -19.43 -30.20
N VAL A 120 -59.45 -20.30 -31.00
CA VAL A 120 -58.90 -21.69 -30.89
C VAL A 120 -58.11 -21.95 -32.23
N THR A 121 -57.10 -22.81 -32.44
CA THR A 121 -57.18 -24.28 -32.69
C THR A 121 -55.84 -24.81 -33.24
N HIS A 122 -55.48 -26.03 -32.84
CA HIS A 122 -54.43 -26.90 -33.41
C HIS A 122 -54.71 -27.33 -34.87
N ALA A 123 -53.65 -27.48 -35.68
CA ALA A 123 -53.52 -28.57 -36.68
C ALA A 123 -52.06 -28.70 -37.19
N SER A 124 -51.48 -29.87 -36.97
CA SER A 124 -50.50 -30.57 -37.84
C SER A 124 -51.33 -31.59 -38.67
N PRO A 125 -50.93 -32.18 -39.83
CA PRO A 125 -49.56 -32.64 -40.18
C PRO A 125 -49.18 -32.52 -41.68
N GLU A 126 -47.93 -32.82 -42.03
CA GLU A 126 -47.57 -33.88 -42.99
C GLU A 126 -46.06 -34.02 -43.19
N GLN A 127 -45.62 -35.28 -43.23
CA GLN A 127 -44.25 -35.74 -43.36
C GLN A 127 -43.85 -35.80 -44.84
N GLU A 128 -42.62 -35.37 -45.16
CA GLU A 128 -41.84 -35.96 -46.25
C GLU A 128 -40.51 -36.47 -45.69
N THR A 129 -40.35 -37.78 -45.78
CA THR A 129 -39.11 -38.52 -45.49
C THR A 129 -38.34 -38.72 -46.79
N VAL A 130 -37.07 -38.33 -46.87
CA VAL A 130 -36.03 -39.21 -47.46
C VAL A 130 -34.60 -38.74 -47.18
N ALA A 131 -33.75 -39.75 -46.98
CA ALA A 131 -32.33 -39.84 -47.27
C ALA A 131 -31.32 -39.39 -46.20
N SER A 132 -30.80 -40.41 -45.51
CA SER A 132 -29.54 -40.45 -44.78
C SER A 132 -28.31 -40.30 -45.69
N VAL A 133 -27.37 -39.42 -45.33
CA VAL A 133 -25.94 -39.46 -45.71
C VAL A 133 -25.11 -38.87 -44.54
N PRO A 134 -23.81 -39.19 -44.42
CA PRO A 134 -23.17 -39.81 -43.27
C PRO A 134 -22.67 -38.79 -42.23
N ALA A 135 -22.31 -39.30 -41.05
CA ALA A 135 -21.68 -38.54 -39.98
C ALA A 135 -20.38 -37.87 -40.46
N ASP A 136 -20.45 -36.57 -40.72
CA ASP A 136 -19.29 -35.72 -40.88
C ASP A 136 -18.69 -35.52 -39.49
N ILE A 137 -17.46 -36.01 -39.31
CA ILE A 137 -16.72 -35.86 -38.07
C ILE A 137 -16.18 -34.44 -38.09
N THR A 138 -16.96 -33.49 -37.57
CA THR A 138 -16.43 -32.16 -37.27
C THR A 138 -15.25 -32.34 -36.31
N PRO A 139 -14.05 -31.84 -36.64
CA PRO A 139 -12.98 -31.79 -35.65
C PRO A 139 -13.51 -30.96 -34.48
N ALA A 140 -13.58 -31.56 -33.30
CA ALA A 140 -13.85 -30.80 -32.09
C ALA A 140 -12.88 -29.62 -32.06
N ALA A 141 -13.43 -28.40 -32.08
CA ALA A 141 -12.64 -27.21 -31.84
C ALA A 141 -11.79 -27.45 -30.59
N PRO A 142 -10.51 -27.06 -30.57
CA PRO A 142 -9.69 -27.24 -29.39
C PRO A 142 -10.43 -26.58 -28.25
N ALA A 143 -10.67 -27.32 -27.16
CA ALA A 143 -11.14 -26.73 -25.93
C ALA A 143 -10.07 -25.71 -25.52
N GLU A 144 -10.28 -24.45 -25.86
CA GLU A 144 -9.50 -23.35 -25.32
C GLU A 144 -9.71 -23.43 -23.81
N SER A 145 -8.68 -23.90 -23.12
CA SER A 145 -8.57 -23.76 -21.68
C SER A 145 -8.68 -22.26 -21.40
N TYR A 146 -9.86 -21.80 -20.98
CA TYR A 146 -10.13 -20.46 -20.47
C TYR A 146 -9.41 -20.27 -19.14
N ALA A 147 -8.07 -20.30 -19.16
CA ALA A 147 -7.27 -19.89 -18.03
C ALA A 147 -7.59 -18.41 -17.81
N LYS A 148 -8.13 -18.08 -16.62
CA LYS A 148 -8.40 -16.68 -16.26
C LYS A 148 -7.11 -15.86 -16.49
N PRO A 149 -7.21 -14.69 -17.15
CA PRO A 149 -6.03 -13.87 -17.40
C PRO A 149 -5.35 -13.50 -16.07
N VAL A 150 -4.02 -13.61 -16.04
CA VAL A 150 -3.22 -13.25 -14.87
C VAL A 150 -3.34 -11.73 -14.63
N PRO A 151 -3.70 -11.29 -13.41
CA PRO A 151 -3.89 -9.88 -13.11
C PRO A 151 -2.58 -9.09 -13.20
N ILE A 152 -2.68 -7.77 -13.43
CA ILE A 152 -1.53 -6.88 -13.64
C ILE A 152 -0.60 -6.84 -12.43
N TRP A 153 -1.14 -6.81 -11.20
CA TRP A 153 -0.32 -6.82 -9.99
C TRP A 153 0.59 -8.07 -9.92
N GLU A 154 0.10 -9.22 -10.36
CA GLU A 154 0.84 -10.49 -10.37
C GLU A 154 1.88 -10.51 -11.49
N LYS A 155 1.56 -9.96 -12.67
CA LYS A 155 2.53 -9.81 -13.77
C LYS A 155 3.69 -8.87 -13.42
N ARG A 156 3.43 -7.87 -12.59
CA ARG A 156 4.42 -6.87 -12.16
C ARG A 156 5.10 -7.23 -10.83
N ALA A 157 4.63 -8.28 -10.15
CA ALA A 157 5.21 -8.75 -8.91
C ALA A 157 6.68 -9.12 -9.12
N LEU A 158 7.54 -8.68 -8.20
CA LEU A 158 8.95 -9.02 -8.26
C LEU A 158 9.12 -10.55 -8.00
N PRO A 159 9.75 -11.29 -8.93
CA PRO A 159 9.83 -12.74 -8.82
C PRO A 159 10.71 -13.18 -7.65
N VAL A 160 10.22 -14.12 -6.84
CA VAL A 160 10.96 -14.70 -5.71
C VAL A 160 11.21 -16.19 -5.96
N SER A 161 12.48 -16.54 -6.26
CA SER A 161 12.88 -17.91 -6.56
C SER A 161 12.59 -18.88 -5.41
N GLY A 162 11.92 -20.00 -5.69
CA GLY A 162 11.63 -21.01 -4.67
C GLY A 162 10.63 -20.57 -3.59
N LEU A 163 9.84 -19.52 -3.82
CA LEU A 163 8.84 -19.01 -2.87
C LEU A 163 7.88 -20.09 -2.35
N LEU A 164 7.38 -20.95 -3.24
CA LEU A 164 6.44 -22.03 -2.88
C LEU A 164 7.08 -23.11 -2.00
N GLY A 165 8.39 -23.33 -2.12
CA GLY A 165 9.16 -24.25 -1.29
C GLY A 165 9.71 -23.61 -0.02
N GLU A 166 9.49 -22.31 0.19
CA GLU A 166 10.10 -21.57 1.28
C GLU A 166 9.47 -21.95 2.62
N ARG A 167 10.30 -22.49 3.51
CA ARG A 167 9.91 -22.91 4.86
C ARG A 167 10.18 -21.84 5.91
N ARG A 168 11.08 -20.89 5.63
CA ARG A 168 11.35 -19.76 6.52
C ARG A 168 10.15 -18.81 6.54
N PRO A 169 9.87 -18.14 7.67
CA PRO A 169 8.89 -17.08 7.70
C PRO A 169 9.32 -15.90 6.81
N LEU A 170 8.34 -15.29 6.15
CA LEU A 170 8.57 -14.20 5.22
C LEU A 170 8.51 -12.83 5.90
N LEU A 171 9.40 -11.94 5.55
CA LEU A 171 9.41 -10.56 6.01
C LEU A 171 9.30 -9.67 4.78
N ALA A 172 8.33 -8.76 4.75
CA ALA A 172 8.25 -7.72 3.75
C ALA A 172 8.32 -6.35 4.39
N VAL A 173 9.19 -5.49 3.87
CA VAL A 173 9.33 -4.10 4.30
C VAL A 173 8.85 -3.21 3.17
N VAL A 174 7.94 -2.29 3.50
CA VAL A 174 7.47 -1.23 2.63
C VAL A 174 8.00 0.10 3.14
N ILE A 175 8.56 0.91 2.25
CA ILE A 175 8.98 2.28 2.55
C ILE A 175 8.04 3.25 1.82
N ASP A 176 7.20 3.91 2.61
CA ASP A 176 6.24 4.91 2.17
C ASP A 176 6.90 6.29 1.97
N ASP A 177 6.17 7.25 1.42
CA ASP A 177 6.60 8.65 1.22
C ASP A 177 7.85 8.89 0.35
N VAL A 178 8.29 7.88 -0.41
CA VAL A 178 9.39 8.11 -1.36
C VAL A 178 8.94 8.99 -2.54
N GLY A 179 9.89 9.74 -3.10
CA GLY A 179 9.68 10.70 -4.19
C GLY A 179 9.60 12.16 -3.76
N ILE A 180 9.25 12.47 -2.50
CA ILE A 180 9.20 13.86 -2.02
C ILE A 180 10.63 14.37 -1.73
N ASP A 181 11.30 13.76 -0.76
CA ASP A 181 12.70 14.05 -0.43
C ASP A 181 13.62 13.26 -1.35
N GLN A 182 14.30 13.97 -2.25
CA GLN A 182 15.14 13.38 -3.28
C GLN A 182 16.36 12.66 -2.71
N ARG A 183 16.97 13.20 -1.64
CA ARG A 183 18.17 12.61 -1.02
C ARG A 183 17.79 11.32 -0.31
N ARG A 184 16.75 11.38 0.51
CA ARG A 184 16.25 10.21 1.26
C ARG A 184 15.69 9.14 0.34
N THR A 185 15.01 9.53 -0.75
CA THR A 185 14.59 8.58 -1.80
C THR A 185 15.79 7.89 -2.43
N ALA A 186 16.81 8.64 -2.84
CA ALA A 186 18.03 8.07 -3.42
C ALA A 186 18.76 7.12 -2.46
N GLN A 187 18.75 7.41 -1.15
CA GLN A 187 19.31 6.50 -0.15
C GLN A 187 18.45 5.25 0.07
N ALA A 188 17.13 5.41 0.10
CA ALA A 188 16.20 4.33 0.37
C ALA A 188 16.25 3.25 -0.74
N ILE A 189 16.26 3.67 -2.01
CA ILE A 189 16.27 2.74 -3.15
C ILE A 189 17.63 2.04 -3.39
N GLU A 190 18.63 2.34 -2.56
CA GLU A 190 19.93 1.67 -2.53
C GLU A 190 20.03 0.67 -1.38
N LEU A 191 18.99 0.54 -0.55
CA LEU A 191 18.96 -0.47 0.51
C LEU A 191 19.06 -1.87 -0.10
N PRO A 192 19.78 -2.81 0.55
CA PRO A 192 19.92 -4.16 0.01
C PRO A 192 18.60 -4.95 0.09
N GLY A 193 18.46 -5.89 -0.84
CA GLY A 193 17.38 -6.89 -0.83
C GLY A 193 16.05 -6.41 -1.40
N PRO A 194 15.10 -7.33 -1.62
CA PRO A 194 13.84 -6.98 -2.26
C PRO A 194 12.88 -6.31 -1.26
N MET A 195 12.81 -4.99 -1.32
CA MET A 195 11.83 -4.17 -0.59
C MET A 195 10.70 -3.71 -1.52
N THR A 196 9.64 -3.16 -0.93
CA THR A 196 8.59 -2.45 -1.68
C THR A 196 8.67 -0.95 -1.41
N PHE A 197 8.66 -0.12 -2.45
CA PHE A 197 8.70 1.33 -2.33
C PHE A 197 7.38 1.94 -2.80
N SER A 198 6.74 2.71 -1.93
CA SER A 198 5.45 3.35 -2.17
C SER A 198 5.67 4.83 -2.52
N PHE A 199 5.54 5.18 -3.80
CA PHE A 199 5.85 6.52 -4.29
C PHE A 199 4.65 7.45 -4.23
N ILE A 200 4.85 8.62 -3.62
CA ILE A 200 3.86 9.70 -3.61
C ILE A 200 3.73 10.28 -5.04
N PRO A 201 2.51 10.40 -5.60
CA PRO A 201 2.30 10.81 -6.99
C PRO A 201 2.75 12.23 -7.32
N TYR A 202 2.76 13.15 -6.34
CA TYR A 202 3.27 14.51 -6.55
C TYR A 202 4.78 14.66 -6.27
N GLY A 203 5.50 13.55 -6.07
CA GLY A 203 6.95 13.56 -5.92
C GLY A 203 7.67 14.06 -7.18
N ARG A 204 8.97 14.32 -7.06
CA ARG A 204 9.82 14.79 -8.17
C ARG A 204 10.72 13.67 -8.67
N ASN A 205 11.06 13.72 -9.96
CA ASN A 205 11.91 12.73 -10.63
C ASN A 205 11.42 11.28 -10.49
N LEU A 206 10.11 11.08 -10.37
CA LEU A 206 9.50 9.77 -10.08
C LEU A 206 9.92 8.70 -11.08
N SER A 207 9.88 8.99 -12.38
CA SER A 207 10.28 8.01 -13.40
C SER A 207 11.72 7.52 -13.20
N GLN A 208 12.65 8.43 -12.87
CA GLN A 208 14.05 8.06 -12.64
C GLN A 208 14.19 7.18 -11.40
N PHE A 209 13.55 7.55 -10.29
CA PHE A 209 13.63 6.75 -9.07
C PHE A 209 12.93 5.40 -9.18
N VAL A 210 11.79 5.33 -9.85
CA VAL A 210 11.07 4.07 -10.11
C VAL A 210 11.94 3.14 -10.97
N ASP A 211 12.57 3.67 -12.03
CA ASP A 211 13.46 2.89 -12.88
C ASP A 211 14.69 2.37 -12.11
N THR A 212 15.31 3.23 -11.29
CA THR A 212 16.45 2.83 -10.45
C THR A 212 16.05 1.79 -9.42
N ALA A 213 14.96 2.02 -8.67
CA ALA A 213 14.47 1.08 -7.66
C ALA A 213 14.14 -0.29 -8.28
N SER A 214 13.48 -0.30 -9.44
CA SER A 214 13.18 -1.53 -10.17
C SER A 214 14.45 -2.27 -10.60
N LYS A 215 15.46 -1.55 -11.11
CA LYS A 215 16.77 -2.13 -11.49
C LYS A 215 17.54 -2.69 -10.30
N ASN A 216 17.39 -2.06 -9.13
CA ASN A 216 17.98 -2.53 -7.88
C ASN A 216 17.21 -3.72 -7.26
N GLY A 217 16.17 -4.22 -7.94
CA GLY A 217 15.43 -5.40 -7.52
C GLY A 217 14.38 -5.10 -6.45
N HIS A 218 13.78 -3.92 -6.49
CA HIS A 218 12.70 -3.53 -5.60
C HIS A 218 11.35 -3.51 -6.31
N GLU A 219 10.30 -3.73 -5.53
CA GLU A 219 8.91 -3.66 -5.97
C GLU A 219 8.36 -2.25 -5.80
N ILE A 220 7.44 -1.84 -6.67
CA ILE A 220 6.94 -0.46 -6.74
C ILE A 220 5.44 -0.44 -6.43
N MET A 221 5.01 0.55 -5.64
CA MET A 221 3.62 0.82 -5.31
C MET A 221 3.32 2.31 -5.45
N LEU A 222 2.06 2.66 -5.72
CA LEU A 222 1.58 4.04 -5.66
C LEU A 222 1.12 4.36 -4.23
N HIS A 223 1.61 5.46 -3.66
CA HIS A 223 1.21 5.93 -2.33
C HIS A 223 0.22 7.10 -2.46
N MET A 224 -1.07 6.80 -2.45
CA MET A 224 -2.12 7.78 -2.78
C MET A 224 -2.50 8.64 -1.57
N PRO A 225 -2.41 9.98 -1.65
CA PRO A 225 -2.84 10.89 -0.60
C PRO A 225 -4.33 10.82 -0.30
N MET A 226 -4.68 10.64 0.97
CA MET A 226 -6.06 10.50 1.44
C MET A 226 -6.29 11.28 2.73
N GLU A 227 -7.52 11.79 2.92
CA GLU A 227 -7.86 12.66 4.04
C GLU A 227 -7.64 12.01 5.42
N PRO A 228 -6.85 12.64 6.32
CA PRO A 228 -6.76 12.25 7.72
C PRO A 228 -7.94 12.78 8.55
N GLU A 229 -8.17 12.20 9.74
CA GLU A 229 -9.13 12.73 10.73
C GLU A 229 -8.75 14.13 11.24
N ASN A 230 -7.46 14.43 11.34
CA ASN A 230 -6.99 15.74 11.78
C ASN A 230 -6.98 16.72 10.59
N GLU A 231 -7.96 17.61 10.56
CA GLU A 231 -8.15 18.61 9.49
C GLU A 231 -6.99 19.62 9.36
N ASN A 232 -6.12 19.73 10.37
CA ASN A 232 -4.95 20.61 10.32
C ASN A 232 -3.73 19.97 9.62
N VAL A 233 -3.83 18.69 9.25
CA VAL A 233 -2.76 17.98 8.54
C VAL A 233 -3.10 17.95 7.06
N ASP A 234 -2.21 18.53 6.25
CA ASP A 234 -2.34 18.53 4.80
C ASP A 234 -1.75 17.23 4.20
N PRO A 235 -2.58 16.35 3.60
CA PRO A 235 -2.10 15.15 2.90
C PRO A 235 -1.40 15.46 1.57
N GLY A 236 -1.43 16.72 1.11
CA GLY A 236 -0.80 17.15 -0.13
C GLY A 236 -1.76 17.28 -1.31
N PRO A 237 -1.25 17.72 -2.47
CA PRO A 237 -2.07 18.02 -3.64
C PRO A 237 -2.75 16.77 -4.19
N ASN A 238 -3.95 16.98 -4.74
CA ASN A 238 -4.82 15.92 -5.28
C ASN A 238 -5.18 14.81 -4.28
N ALA A 239 -5.11 15.08 -2.98
CA ALA A 239 -5.62 14.13 -2.00
C ALA A 239 -7.10 13.81 -2.20
N LEU A 240 -7.46 12.56 -1.93
CA LEU A 240 -8.84 12.11 -1.93
C LEU A 240 -9.48 12.56 -0.61
N LEU A 241 -10.48 13.43 -0.71
CA LEU A 241 -11.18 14.00 0.44
C LEU A 241 -12.65 13.59 0.44
N THR A 242 -13.19 13.34 1.62
CA THR A 242 -14.60 12.99 1.87
C THR A 242 -15.58 14.11 1.53
N SER A 243 -15.08 15.35 1.40
CA SER A 243 -15.85 16.52 0.98
C SER A 243 -16.01 16.66 -0.53
N LEU A 244 -15.29 15.85 -1.32
CA LEU A 244 -15.35 15.87 -2.78
C LEU A 244 -16.51 15.00 -3.29
N ASP A 245 -17.04 15.36 -4.45
CA ASP A 245 -17.95 14.47 -5.18
C ASP A 245 -17.20 13.29 -5.83
N GLU A 246 -17.96 12.29 -6.28
CA GLU A 246 -17.40 11.07 -6.85
C GLU A 246 -16.54 11.33 -8.09
N ALA A 247 -16.94 12.31 -8.92
CA ALA A 247 -16.25 12.64 -10.16
C ALA A 247 -14.86 13.24 -9.89
N GLU A 248 -14.75 14.13 -8.91
CA GLU A 248 -13.47 14.73 -8.52
C GLU A 248 -12.58 13.72 -7.78
N ILE A 249 -13.13 12.81 -6.97
CA ILE A 249 -12.37 11.68 -6.38
C ILE A 249 -11.78 10.82 -7.50
N ALA A 250 -12.61 10.39 -8.46
CA ALA A 250 -12.17 9.57 -9.58
C ALA A 250 -11.12 10.29 -10.43
N LYS A 251 -11.28 11.59 -10.67
CA LYS A 251 -10.31 12.41 -11.41
C LYS A 251 -8.96 12.49 -10.70
N ARG A 252 -8.93 12.73 -9.37
CA ARG A 252 -7.70 12.79 -8.57
C ARG A 252 -7.00 11.44 -8.47
N LEU A 253 -7.77 10.37 -8.30
CA LEU A 253 -7.26 9.00 -8.33
C LEU A 253 -6.60 8.67 -9.67
N ASN A 254 -7.29 8.98 -10.77
CA ASN A 254 -6.76 8.78 -12.13
C ASN A 254 -5.50 9.63 -12.38
N TRP A 255 -5.48 10.87 -11.88
CA TRP A 255 -4.28 11.70 -11.92
C TRP A 255 -3.12 11.00 -11.21
N GLY A 256 -3.30 10.52 -9.98
CA GLY A 256 -2.26 9.81 -9.22
C GLY A 256 -1.75 8.56 -9.94
N LEU A 257 -2.66 7.74 -10.46
CA LEU A 257 -2.35 6.52 -11.22
C LEU A 257 -1.60 6.78 -12.53
N SER A 258 -1.65 8.01 -13.06
CA SER A 258 -0.97 8.39 -14.31
C SER A 258 0.46 8.93 -14.13
N GLN A 259 0.89 9.19 -12.89
CA GLN A 259 2.16 9.91 -12.65
C GLN A 259 3.42 9.09 -12.97
N PHE A 260 3.34 7.77 -12.88
CA PHE A 260 4.40 6.84 -13.26
C PHE A 260 3.79 5.46 -13.56
N ASN A 261 4.61 4.51 -13.99
CA ASN A 261 4.18 3.15 -14.34
C ASN A 261 4.97 2.11 -13.54
N GLY A 262 4.64 0.82 -13.72
CA GLY A 262 5.41 -0.29 -13.14
C GLY A 262 4.99 -0.66 -11.71
N TYR A 263 4.12 0.11 -11.07
CA TYR A 263 3.58 -0.26 -9.76
C TYR A 263 2.65 -1.49 -9.85
N ILE A 264 2.65 -2.29 -8.79
CA ILE A 264 1.78 -3.47 -8.65
C ILE A 264 0.42 -3.11 -8.06
N GLY A 265 0.30 -1.97 -7.39
CA GLY A 265 -0.90 -1.61 -6.65
C GLY A 265 -0.84 -0.22 -6.05
N LEU A 266 -1.80 0.03 -5.16
CA LEU A 266 -1.98 1.28 -4.44
C LEU A 266 -1.98 1.03 -2.93
N ASN A 267 -1.32 1.92 -2.22
CA ASN A 267 -1.33 2.02 -0.77
C ASN A 267 -1.73 3.45 -0.34
N ASN A 268 -2.38 3.62 0.80
CA ASN A 268 -2.87 4.91 1.26
C ASN A 268 -1.80 5.70 2.04
N HIS A 269 -1.56 6.95 1.63
CA HIS A 269 -0.87 7.96 2.43
C HIS A 269 -1.86 8.65 3.36
N MET A 270 -1.60 8.64 4.66
CA MET A 270 -2.56 9.06 5.69
C MET A 270 -3.91 8.33 5.54
N GLY A 271 -5.01 9.07 5.35
CA GLY A 271 -6.31 8.48 5.04
C GLY A 271 -7.14 8.01 6.23
N SER A 272 -6.79 8.34 7.48
CA SER A 272 -7.54 7.83 8.65
C SER A 272 -9.05 8.14 8.62
N LYS A 273 -9.46 9.22 7.94
CA LYS A 273 -10.87 9.57 7.70
C LYS A 273 -11.39 8.96 6.40
N PHE A 274 -10.64 9.07 5.32
CA PHE A 274 -11.07 8.58 4.01
C PHE A 274 -11.21 7.05 3.95
N THR A 275 -10.27 6.29 4.53
CA THR A 275 -10.31 4.82 4.50
C THR A 275 -11.41 4.23 5.37
N ALA A 276 -11.96 5.01 6.32
CA ALA A 276 -13.16 4.65 7.08
C ALA A 276 -14.47 4.93 6.32
N TRP A 277 -14.42 5.62 5.18
CA TRP A 277 -15.58 6.06 4.43
C TRP A 277 -15.85 5.16 3.21
N VAL A 278 -16.88 4.32 3.33
CA VAL A 278 -17.24 3.29 2.34
C VAL A 278 -17.45 3.84 0.91
N PRO A 279 -18.20 4.94 0.66
CA PRO A 279 -18.41 5.45 -0.69
C PRO A 279 -17.11 5.79 -1.43
N GLY A 280 -16.20 6.54 -0.79
CA GLY A 280 -14.91 6.88 -1.38
C GLY A 280 -14.02 5.66 -1.61
N MET A 281 -13.96 4.74 -0.65
CA MET A 281 -13.19 3.50 -0.81
C MET A 281 -13.74 2.60 -1.91
N ARG A 282 -15.05 2.60 -2.16
CA ARG A 282 -15.64 1.86 -3.29
C ARG A 282 -15.13 2.36 -4.63
N ILE A 283 -15.05 3.69 -4.81
CA ILE A 283 -14.49 4.30 -6.02
C ILE A 283 -13.04 3.87 -6.24
N VAL A 284 -12.22 3.94 -5.17
CA VAL A 284 -10.80 3.53 -5.24
C VAL A 284 -10.67 2.05 -5.61
N LEU A 285 -11.39 1.18 -4.92
CA LEU A 285 -11.27 -0.26 -5.11
C LEU A 285 -11.85 -0.73 -6.45
N GLU A 286 -12.89 -0.08 -6.95
CA GLU A 286 -13.43 -0.36 -8.28
C GLU A 286 -12.41 -0.01 -9.36
N GLU A 287 -11.73 1.13 -9.25
CA GLU A 287 -10.67 1.51 -10.18
C GLU A 287 -9.50 0.51 -10.15
N LEU A 288 -9.08 0.07 -8.95
CA LEU A 288 -8.01 -0.93 -8.81
C LEU A 288 -8.43 -2.28 -9.40
N ARG A 289 -9.67 -2.71 -9.17
CA ARG A 289 -10.23 -3.93 -9.77
C ARG A 289 -10.20 -3.86 -11.30
N ASN A 290 -10.67 -2.76 -11.89
CA ASN A 290 -10.74 -2.57 -13.34
C ASN A 290 -9.34 -2.55 -13.99
N ARG A 291 -8.30 -2.24 -13.22
CA ARG A 291 -6.90 -2.24 -13.66
C ARG A 291 -6.11 -3.50 -13.28
N ASP A 292 -6.76 -4.47 -12.66
CA ASP A 292 -6.13 -5.66 -12.08
C ASP A 292 -4.97 -5.34 -11.12
N LEU A 293 -5.12 -4.28 -10.32
CA LEU A 293 -4.16 -3.83 -9.32
C LEU A 293 -4.52 -4.34 -7.92
N MET A 294 -3.53 -4.47 -7.05
CA MET A 294 -3.77 -4.77 -5.63
C MET A 294 -3.95 -3.50 -4.79
N PHE A 295 -4.59 -3.65 -3.64
CA PHE A 295 -4.64 -2.64 -2.58
C PHE A 295 -3.80 -3.09 -1.38
N MET A 296 -3.09 -2.17 -0.75
CA MET A 296 -2.47 -2.40 0.55
C MET A 296 -2.97 -1.34 1.52
N ASP A 297 -3.64 -1.78 2.59
CA ASP A 297 -4.13 -0.88 3.62
C ASP A 297 -3.05 -0.66 4.68
N SER A 298 -2.63 0.60 4.86
CA SER A 298 -1.68 0.97 5.92
C SER A 298 -2.30 0.90 7.32
N ILE A 299 -3.63 0.75 7.43
CA ILE A 299 -4.40 0.74 8.69
C ILE A 299 -4.03 1.96 9.53
N THR A 300 -4.19 3.14 8.94
CA THR A 300 -3.97 4.44 9.61
C THR A 300 -5.08 4.79 10.60
N SER A 301 -6.18 4.02 10.56
CA SER A 301 -7.30 4.06 11.49
C SER A 301 -7.84 2.65 11.73
N PRO A 302 -8.22 2.29 12.98
CA PRO A 302 -8.89 1.02 13.25
C PRO A 302 -10.29 0.94 12.63
N GLN A 303 -10.85 2.07 12.15
CA GLN A 303 -12.11 2.14 11.43
C GLN A 303 -11.96 1.94 9.91
N SER A 304 -10.74 1.71 9.40
CA SER A 304 -10.54 1.46 7.97
C SER A 304 -11.42 0.31 7.48
N VAL A 305 -12.19 0.56 6.42
CA VAL A 305 -12.98 -0.46 5.73
C VAL A 305 -12.23 -1.09 4.56
N GLY A 306 -11.04 -0.58 4.24
CA GLY A 306 -10.31 -0.89 3.01
C GLY A 306 -10.04 -2.38 2.81
N TYR A 307 -9.51 -3.07 3.83
CA TYR A 307 -9.26 -4.51 3.76
C TYR A 307 -10.53 -5.33 3.50
N LYS A 308 -11.59 -5.11 4.30
CA LYS A 308 -12.83 -5.88 4.21
C LYS A 308 -13.52 -5.64 2.86
N LEU A 309 -13.67 -4.38 2.47
CA LEU A 309 -14.33 -4.01 1.22
C LEU A 309 -13.56 -4.50 -0.01
N ALA A 310 -12.22 -4.46 0.01
CA ALA A 310 -11.39 -4.98 -1.07
C ALA A 310 -11.61 -6.50 -1.27
N ARG A 311 -11.68 -7.27 -0.17
CA ARG A 311 -12.00 -8.70 -0.24
C ARG A 311 -13.39 -8.97 -0.81
N GLU A 312 -14.41 -8.22 -0.37
CA GLU A 312 -15.78 -8.33 -0.89
C GLU A 312 -15.85 -8.01 -2.39
N MET A 313 -15.06 -7.04 -2.86
CA MET A 313 -15.01 -6.62 -4.26
C MET A 313 -14.08 -7.48 -5.14
N GLY A 314 -13.39 -8.49 -4.57
CA GLY A 314 -12.45 -9.34 -5.29
C GLY A 314 -11.12 -8.68 -5.66
N VAL A 315 -10.76 -7.58 -4.99
CA VAL A 315 -9.47 -6.91 -5.15
C VAL A 315 -8.42 -7.61 -4.29
N ALA A 316 -7.27 -7.94 -4.87
CA ALA A 316 -6.15 -8.51 -4.11
C ALA A 316 -5.72 -7.50 -3.04
N VAL A 317 -5.68 -7.92 -1.77
CA VAL A 317 -5.47 -7.00 -0.66
C VAL A 317 -4.62 -7.59 0.46
N THR A 318 -3.79 -6.74 1.05
CA THR A 318 -3.07 -7.03 2.31
C THR A 318 -3.12 -5.83 3.24
N ILE A 319 -2.69 -6.04 4.48
CA ILE A 319 -2.57 -5.00 5.50
C ILE A 319 -1.14 -4.98 6.05
N ARG A 320 -0.76 -3.88 6.68
CA ARG A 320 0.44 -3.79 7.52
C ARG A 320 0.26 -4.50 8.87
N ASP A 321 1.29 -5.17 9.34
CA ASP A 321 1.35 -5.76 10.70
C ASP A 321 2.10 -4.86 11.71
N VAL A 322 3.15 -4.16 11.25
CA VAL A 322 4.03 -3.33 12.09
C VAL A 322 4.29 -1.97 11.47
N PHE A 323 4.24 -0.91 12.28
CA PHE A 323 4.65 0.43 11.88
C PHE A 323 6.01 0.74 12.51
N LEU A 324 7.03 0.93 11.70
CA LEU A 324 8.42 0.91 12.15
C LEU A 324 8.82 2.17 12.91
N ASP A 325 8.35 3.33 12.47
CA ASP A 325 9.01 4.62 12.76
C ASP A 325 8.05 5.72 13.24
N HIS A 326 6.94 5.32 13.88
CA HIS A 326 6.10 6.24 14.67
C HIS A 326 6.91 7.02 15.73
N ASP A 327 7.97 6.39 16.23
CA ASP A 327 9.06 7.01 16.98
C ASP A 327 10.34 6.82 16.15
N GLN A 328 10.96 7.93 15.77
CA GLN A 328 12.13 7.94 14.89
C GLN A 328 13.44 7.62 15.63
N ASP A 329 13.39 7.33 16.93
CA ASP A 329 14.54 6.82 17.67
C ASP A 329 14.96 5.42 17.17
N GLU A 330 16.26 5.22 16.91
CA GLU A 330 16.76 3.97 16.35
C GLU A 330 16.46 2.76 17.22
N LYS A 331 16.44 2.91 18.55
CA LYS A 331 16.12 1.80 19.47
C LYS A 331 14.65 1.43 19.35
N ALA A 332 13.76 2.41 19.19
CA ALA A 332 12.34 2.17 18.95
C ALA A 332 12.12 1.43 17.62
N ILE A 333 12.79 1.86 16.55
CA ILE A 333 12.72 1.21 15.23
C ILE A 333 13.23 -0.25 15.31
N ARG A 334 14.38 -0.48 15.97
CA ARG A 334 14.90 -1.85 16.19
C ARG A 334 13.93 -2.72 17.00
N ALA A 335 13.24 -2.15 17.99
CA ALA A 335 12.21 -2.86 18.74
C ALA A 335 11.01 -3.25 17.85
N GLN A 336 10.59 -2.38 16.92
CA GLN A 336 9.54 -2.69 15.96
C GLN A 336 9.96 -3.78 14.96
N LEU A 337 11.21 -3.79 14.51
CA LEU A 337 11.75 -4.89 13.70
C LEU A 337 11.75 -6.22 14.47
N GLY A 338 12.11 -6.21 15.76
CA GLY A 338 11.97 -7.39 16.63
C GLY A 338 10.52 -7.86 16.77
N ARG A 339 9.56 -6.94 16.83
CA ARG A 339 8.12 -7.25 16.83
C ARG A 339 7.67 -7.89 15.51
N MET A 340 8.10 -7.35 14.38
CA MET A 340 7.83 -7.89 13.04
C MET A 340 8.33 -9.34 12.93
N GLU A 341 9.56 -9.58 13.37
CA GLU A 341 10.19 -10.90 13.43
C GLU A 341 9.38 -11.89 14.29
N LYS A 342 8.88 -11.46 15.45
CA LYS A 342 7.99 -12.27 16.29
C LYS A 342 6.70 -12.63 15.57
N ILE A 343 6.02 -11.66 14.97
CA ILE A 343 4.78 -11.87 14.21
C ILE A 343 5.01 -12.85 13.06
N ALA A 344 6.12 -12.70 12.33
CA ALA A 344 6.43 -13.60 11.24
C ALA A 344 6.65 -15.03 11.71
N ARG A 345 7.31 -15.23 12.85
CA ARG A 345 7.49 -16.58 13.42
C ARG A 345 6.17 -17.24 13.79
N GLU A 346 5.19 -16.47 14.25
CA GLU A 346 3.86 -16.97 14.63
C GLU A 346 2.97 -17.22 13.40
N ASN A 347 2.96 -16.29 12.44
CA ASN A 347 2.01 -16.28 11.32
C ASN A 347 2.61 -16.78 9.98
N GLY A 348 3.89 -17.16 9.99
CA GLY A 348 4.67 -17.51 8.80
C GLY A 348 5.05 -16.32 7.91
N HIS A 349 4.58 -15.11 8.21
CA HIS A 349 4.93 -13.88 7.50
C HIS A 349 4.62 -12.62 8.34
N ALA A 350 5.27 -11.51 8.01
CA ALA A 350 4.91 -10.17 8.50
C ALA A 350 5.25 -9.08 7.48
N ILE A 351 4.43 -8.03 7.46
CA ILE A 351 4.60 -6.81 6.65
C ILE A 351 4.82 -5.64 7.60
N ALA A 352 5.93 -4.93 7.42
CA ALA A 352 6.21 -3.69 8.12
C ALA A 352 6.21 -2.51 7.14
N ILE A 353 5.70 -1.36 7.58
CA ILE A 353 5.82 -0.09 6.87
C ILE A 353 6.69 0.86 7.70
N GLY A 354 7.60 1.55 7.04
CA GLY A 354 8.25 2.76 7.55
C GLY A 354 8.37 3.82 6.46
N HIS A 355 9.13 4.88 6.72
CA HIS A 355 9.35 6.02 5.85
C HIS A 355 10.86 6.24 5.69
N PRO A 356 11.32 7.03 4.70
CA PRO A 356 12.74 7.17 4.42
C PRO A 356 13.40 8.17 5.38
N HIS A 357 13.07 8.14 6.67
CA HIS A 357 13.77 8.88 7.71
C HIS A 357 15.20 8.36 7.84
N ASP A 358 16.16 9.26 8.13
CA ASP A 358 17.57 8.88 8.18
C ASP A 358 17.85 7.76 9.19
N SER A 359 17.19 7.79 10.36
CA SER A 359 17.28 6.73 11.37
C SER A 359 16.66 5.40 10.92
N THR A 360 15.56 5.46 10.16
CA THR A 360 14.91 4.25 9.61
C THR A 360 15.79 3.60 8.57
N LEU A 361 16.35 4.39 7.64
CA LEU A 361 17.25 3.88 6.62
C LEU A 361 18.54 3.31 7.22
N ALA A 362 19.11 3.96 8.23
CA ALA A 362 20.29 3.46 8.93
C ALA A 362 20.03 2.11 9.61
N VAL A 363 18.94 2.00 10.38
CA VAL A 363 18.57 0.75 11.07
C VAL A 363 18.26 -0.36 10.08
N LEU A 364 17.55 -0.07 8.99
CA LEU A 364 17.21 -1.07 7.97
C LEU A 364 18.45 -1.56 7.22
N GLY A 365 19.40 -0.68 6.89
CA GLY A 365 20.67 -1.05 6.27
C GLY A 365 21.39 -2.15 7.06
N ASP A 366 21.57 -1.94 8.36
CA ASP A 366 22.17 -2.94 9.26
C ASP A 366 21.32 -4.21 9.38
N TRP A 367 19.99 -4.04 9.53
CA TRP A 367 19.11 -5.15 9.87
C TRP A 367 19.02 -6.17 8.74
N VAL A 368 18.98 -5.72 7.47
CA VAL A 368 18.81 -6.60 6.31
C VAL A 368 19.92 -7.64 6.19
N GLU A 369 21.17 -7.27 6.48
CA GLU A 369 22.33 -8.16 6.28
C GLU A 369 22.21 -9.49 7.04
N GLY A 370 21.59 -9.48 8.22
CA GLY A 370 21.44 -10.68 9.05
C GLY A 370 20.07 -11.39 8.94
N VAL A 371 19.16 -10.96 8.07
CA VAL A 371 17.78 -11.50 8.02
C VAL A 371 17.77 -13.01 7.77
N GLU A 372 18.59 -13.48 6.84
CA GLU A 372 18.66 -14.90 6.50
C GLU A 372 19.29 -15.74 7.61
N GLU A 373 20.33 -15.22 8.27
CA GLU A 373 20.99 -15.88 9.40
C GLU A 373 20.05 -16.05 10.60
N ARG A 374 19.13 -15.10 10.79
CA ARG A 374 18.07 -15.19 11.80
C ARG A 374 16.92 -16.14 11.42
N GLY A 375 17.01 -16.81 10.27
CA GLY A 375 16.08 -17.85 9.83
C GLY A 375 14.83 -17.32 9.13
N TYR A 376 14.87 -16.11 8.60
CA TYR A 376 13.78 -15.51 7.82
C TYR A 376 14.16 -15.36 6.35
N ARG A 377 13.20 -14.89 5.56
CA ARG A 377 13.46 -14.46 4.18
C ARG A 377 12.83 -13.10 3.92
N LEU A 378 13.65 -12.14 3.49
CA LEU A 378 13.18 -10.86 3.00
C LEU A 378 12.57 -11.03 1.60
N VAL A 379 11.37 -10.52 1.41
CA VAL A 379 10.60 -10.63 0.17
C VAL A 379 9.84 -9.32 -0.11
N PRO A 380 9.48 -9.03 -1.38
CA PRO A 380 8.54 -7.96 -1.69
C PRO A 380 7.13 -8.31 -1.18
N VAL A 381 6.24 -7.32 -1.06
CA VAL A 381 4.91 -7.53 -0.47
C VAL A 381 4.05 -8.50 -1.30
N SER A 382 4.18 -8.48 -2.63
CA SER A 382 3.46 -9.39 -3.53
C SER A 382 3.73 -10.86 -3.25
N ALA A 383 4.93 -11.23 -2.79
CA ALA A 383 5.29 -12.60 -2.48
C ALA A 383 4.45 -13.19 -1.34
N ILE A 384 4.09 -12.35 -0.36
CA ILE A 384 3.20 -12.76 0.74
C ILE A 384 1.79 -13.03 0.21
N LEU A 385 1.28 -12.18 -0.69
CA LEU A 385 -0.02 -12.39 -1.33
C LEU A 385 -0.06 -13.67 -2.17
N LEU A 386 0.96 -13.90 -2.99
CA LEU A 386 1.08 -15.10 -3.82
C LEU A 386 1.10 -16.36 -2.96
N LYS A 387 1.86 -16.35 -1.85
CA LYS A 387 1.91 -17.49 -0.92
C LYS A 387 0.55 -17.73 -0.24
N LYS A 388 -0.14 -16.67 0.21
CA LYS A 388 -1.50 -16.79 0.79
C LYS A 388 -2.49 -17.39 -0.19
N ARG A 389 -2.48 -16.92 -1.44
CA ARG A 389 -3.36 -17.42 -2.50
C ARG A 389 -3.10 -18.89 -2.82
N ALA A 390 -1.83 -19.29 -2.95
CA ALA A 390 -1.46 -20.68 -3.20
C ALA A 390 -1.99 -21.61 -2.09
N VAL A 391 -1.86 -21.21 -0.82
CA VAL A 391 -2.39 -21.97 0.32
C VAL A 391 -3.92 -22.07 0.29
N GLN A 392 -4.63 -21.00 -0.11
CA GLN A 392 -6.09 -21.01 -0.22
C GLN A 392 -6.57 -21.96 -1.33
N VAL A 393 -5.96 -21.91 -2.51
CA VAL A 393 -6.28 -22.81 -3.63
C VAL A 393 -6.07 -24.26 -3.23
N SER A 394 -4.92 -24.62 -2.65
CA SER A 394 -4.65 -26.00 -2.23
C SER A 394 -5.63 -26.50 -1.16
N ARG A 395 -6.14 -25.62 -0.28
CA ARG A 395 -7.17 -26.00 0.70
C ARG A 395 -8.51 -26.29 0.03
N GLN A 396 -8.92 -25.47 -0.94
CA GLN A 396 -10.17 -25.68 -1.68
C GLN A 396 -10.14 -26.99 -2.48
N GLU A 397 -9.03 -27.30 -3.13
CA GLU A 397 -8.84 -28.56 -3.86
C GLU A 397 -8.83 -29.80 -2.95
N SER A 398 -8.45 -29.66 -1.68
CA SER A 398 -8.47 -30.78 -0.72
C SER A 398 -9.84 -31.05 -0.09
N GLN A 399 -10.82 -30.15 -0.28
CA GLN A 399 -12.15 -30.21 0.33
C GLN A 399 -13.28 -30.51 -0.67
N GLY A 400 -13.02 -30.43 -1.98
CA GLY A 400 -13.92 -30.85 -3.05
C GLY A 400 -13.56 -32.22 -3.57
#